data_AF-A0A831JS40-F1
#
_entry.id   AF-A0A831JS40-F1
#
_cell.length_a   1.000
_cell.length_b   1.000
_cell.length_c   1.000
_cell.angle_alpha   90.00
_cell.angle_beta   90.00
_cell.angle_gamma   90.00
#
_symmetry.space_group_name_H-M   'P 1'
#
loop_
_entity.id
_entity.type
_entity.pdbx_description
1 polymer ?
#
loop_
_entity_poly.entity_id
_entity_poly.type
_entity_poly.pdbx_seq_one_letter_code
_entity_poly.pdbx_strand_id
1 'polypeptide(L)'
;MSKKNAFYFILFLLVLLFVFKDLVLNLSTNLLDWRDYPFIIWTIFQNITHVNTLDFANFFETNAFYPHRLTLLFSDLLLPQSLVLWPILYLTKNIILSFNLVFIISFILNYISLFLFWKQLFKKDSIAFFGSIFVIFSPFFQMELSHFQMISYWPFFFTLYFVFRNEEKRQTKNLISAGLLLTIQFLASVYLSVYLIFSLLIFYL
;
A
#
# COMPACT_ATOMS: atom_id res chain seq x y z
N MET A 1 -0.54 -8.31 -21.73
CA MET A 1 0.55 -8.86 -20.89
C MET A 1 1.24 -9.96 -21.68
N SER A 2 2.57 -9.97 -21.80
CA SER A 2 3.25 -11.07 -22.52
C SER A 2 3.08 -12.38 -21.75
N LYS A 3 3.12 -13.54 -22.44
CA LYS A 3 3.08 -14.86 -21.78
C LYS A 3 4.15 -14.98 -20.67
N LYS A 4 5.31 -14.37 -20.89
CA LYS A 4 6.42 -14.31 -19.93
C LYS A 4 6.09 -13.51 -18.66
N ASN A 5 5.42 -12.36 -18.80
CA ASN A 5 5.00 -11.57 -17.64
C ASN A 5 3.92 -12.28 -16.82
N ALA A 6 2.99 -12.97 -17.49
CA ALA A 6 1.99 -13.79 -16.81
C ALA A 6 2.65 -14.90 -15.99
N PHE A 7 3.65 -15.58 -16.55
CA PHE A 7 4.44 -16.58 -15.84
C PHE A 7 5.12 -16.01 -14.58
N TYR A 8 5.80 -14.85 -14.68
CA TYR A 8 6.43 -14.22 -13.51
C TYR A 8 5.42 -13.79 -12.45
N PHE A 9 4.26 -13.29 -12.86
CA PHE A 9 3.21 -12.92 -11.92
C PHE A 9 2.65 -14.14 -11.18
N ILE A 10 2.42 -15.26 -11.88
CA ILE A 10 2.00 -16.51 -11.25
C ILE A 10 3.06 -17.00 -10.26
N LEU A 11 4.34 -16.96 -10.64
CA LEU A 11 5.42 -17.35 -9.74
C LEU A 11 5.48 -16.47 -8.49
N PHE A 12 5.30 -15.15 -8.63
CA PHE A 12 5.16 -14.23 -7.51
C PHE A 12 3.99 -14.63 -6.60
N LEU A 13 2.81 -14.91 -7.16
CA LEU A 13 1.65 -15.33 -6.37
C LEU A 13 1.93 -16.62 -5.59
N LEU A 14 2.61 -17.59 -6.20
CA LEU A 14 2.99 -18.83 -5.51
C LEU A 14 3.93 -18.54 -4.31
N VAL A 15 4.91 -17.66 -4.48
CA VAL A 15 5.81 -17.26 -3.38
C VAL A 15 5.03 -16.52 -2.30
N LEU A 16 4.14 -15.59 -2.67
CA LEU A 16 3.31 -14.84 -1.73
C LEU A 16 2.43 -15.78 -0.88
N LEU A 17 1.74 -16.73 -1.53
CA LEU A 17 0.91 -17.72 -0.87
C LEU A 17 1.73 -18.65 0.04
N PHE A 18 2.95 -18.99 -0.36
CA PHE A 18 3.84 -19.82 0.45
C PHE A 18 4.34 -19.08 1.71
N VAL A 19 4.81 -17.83 1.55
CA VAL A 19 5.35 -17.02 2.64
C VAL A 19 4.25 -16.69 3.67
N PHE A 20 3.05 -16.33 3.20
CA PHE A 20 1.92 -15.98 4.05
C PHE A 20 0.92 -17.12 4.22
N LYS A 21 1.36 -18.39 4.08
CA LYS A 21 0.48 -19.57 4.13
C LYS A 21 -0.41 -19.61 5.38
N ASP A 22 0.13 -19.24 6.54
CA ASP A 22 -0.60 -19.32 7.81
C ASP A 22 -1.71 -18.26 7.87
N LEU A 23 -1.49 -17.09 7.27
CA LEU A 23 -2.50 -16.05 7.09
C LEU A 23 -3.55 -16.50 6.06
N VAL A 24 -3.12 -17.05 4.93
CA VAL A 24 -4.00 -17.49 3.82
C VAL A 24 -4.94 -18.61 4.26
N LEU A 25 -4.47 -19.53 5.10
CA LEU A 25 -5.29 -20.62 5.64
C LEU A 25 -6.29 -20.14 6.69
N ASN A 26 -6.07 -18.97 7.30
CA ASN A 26 -6.87 -18.44 8.40
C ASN A 26 -7.34 -16.99 8.14
N LEU A 27 -7.66 -16.68 6.87
CA LEU A 27 -7.93 -15.31 6.41
C LEU A 27 -9.03 -14.59 7.19
N SER A 28 -10.02 -15.30 7.69
CA SER A 28 -11.17 -14.73 8.37
C SER A 28 -11.04 -14.63 9.88
N THR A 29 -9.98 -15.21 10.47
CA THR A 29 -9.87 -15.39 11.92
C THR A 29 -8.57 -14.85 12.51
N ASN A 30 -7.47 -14.84 11.75
CA ASN A 30 -6.15 -14.48 12.26
C ASN A 30 -5.68 -13.15 11.68
N LEU A 31 -4.96 -12.37 12.48
CA LEU A 31 -4.17 -11.23 12.03
C LEU A 31 -2.70 -11.62 12.08
N LEU A 32 -1.90 -11.06 11.17
CA LEU A 32 -0.45 -11.31 11.15
C LEU A 32 0.20 -10.80 12.44
N ASP A 33 -0.16 -9.58 12.86
CA ASP A 33 0.14 -9.06 14.17
C ASP A 33 -1.16 -8.83 14.96
N TRP A 34 -1.26 -9.41 16.16
CA TRP A 34 -2.42 -9.21 17.01
C TRP A 34 -2.30 -7.96 17.90
N ARG A 35 -1.15 -7.29 17.91
CA ARG A 35 -0.88 -6.12 18.76
C ARG A 35 -1.22 -4.82 18.04
N ASP A 36 -0.53 -4.52 16.95
CA ASP A 36 -0.67 -3.22 16.29
C ASP A 36 -1.81 -3.21 15.28
N TYR A 37 -2.09 -4.34 14.61
CA TYR A 37 -3.14 -4.37 13.58
C TYR A 37 -4.55 -4.06 14.09
N PRO A 38 -4.98 -4.45 15.31
CA PRO A 38 -6.25 -3.97 15.85
C PRO A 38 -6.37 -2.44 15.86
N PHE A 39 -5.27 -1.72 16.13
CA PHE A 39 -5.25 -0.26 16.06
C PHE A 39 -5.39 0.24 14.61
N ILE A 40 -4.65 -0.36 13.67
CA ILE A 40 -4.77 -0.05 12.23
C ILE A 40 -6.21 -0.30 11.71
N ILE A 41 -6.81 -1.43 12.11
CA ILE A 41 -8.19 -1.78 11.79
C ILE A 41 -9.17 -0.78 12.38
N TRP A 42 -8.97 -0.37 13.64
CA TRP A 42 -9.78 0.65 14.27
C TRP A 42 -9.69 1.98 13.51
N THR A 43 -8.50 2.43 13.11
CA THR A 43 -8.31 3.66 12.31
C THR A 43 -9.05 3.58 10.98
N ILE A 44 -8.94 2.46 10.26
CA ILE A 44 -9.68 2.23 9.02
C ILE A 44 -11.20 2.24 9.27
N PHE A 45 -11.64 1.64 10.38
CA PHE A 45 -13.06 1.61 10.73
C PHE A 45 -13.62 3.00 11.06
N GLN A 46 -12.84 3.90 11.68
CA GLN A 46 -13.24 5.31 11.86
C GLN A 46 -13.49 5.98 10.52
N ASN A 47 -12.54 5.88 9.56
CA ASN A 47 -12.69 6.42 8.22
C ASN A 47 -13.96 5.91 7.51
N ILE A 48 -14.17 4.59 7.55
CA ILE A 48 -15.32 3.94 6.93
C ILE A 48 -16.63 4.40 7.56
N THR A 49 -16.66 4.57 8.89
CA THR A 49 -17.83 5.04 9.61
C THR A 49 -18.22 6.44 9.14
N HIS A 50 -17.26 7.37 9.10
CA HIS A 50 -17.48 8.74 8.62
C HIS A 50 -17.95 8.78 7.16
N VAL A 51 -17.38 7.93 6.28
CA VAL A 51 -17.84 7.81 4.89
C VAL A 51 -19.27 7.29 4.80
N ASN A 52 -19.63 6.29 5.61
CA ASN A 52 -20.98 5.72 5.61
C ASN A 52 -22.04 6.67 6.17
N THR A 53 -21.68 7.49 7.16
CA THR A 53 -22.59 8.46 7.79
C THR A 53 -22.61 9.81 7.08
N LEU A 54 -21.71 10.02 6.11
CA LEU A 54 -21.47 11.29 5.44
C LEU A 54 -21.07 12.43 6.41
N ASP A 55 -20.50 12.08 7.57
CA ASP A 55 -20.01 13.06 8.54
C ASP A 55 -18.58 13.51 8.19
N PHE A 56 -18.48 14.36 7.18
CA PHE A 56 -17.19 14.94 6.79
C PHE A 56 -16.77 16.12 7.67
N ALA A 57 -17.69 16.70 8.43
CA ALA A 57 -17.40 17.83 9.32
C ALA A 57 -16.54 17.37 10.51
N ASN A 58 -16.79 16.17 11.03
CA ASN A 58 -16.04 15.57 12.13
C ASN A 58 -15.11 14.43 11.66
N PHE A 59 -14.71 14.43 10.38
CA PHE A 59 -13.95 13.31 9.79
C PHE A 59 -12.69 12.93 10.57
N PHE A 60 -12.01 13.92 11.15
CA PHE A 60 -10.77 13.71 11.90
C PHE A 60 -10.99 13.44 13.40
N GLU A 61 -12.23 13.44 13.87
CA GLU A 61 -12.57 13.13 15.25
C GLU A 61 -12.74 11.61 15.43
N THR A 62 -12.27 11.10 16.56
CA THR A 62 -12.40 9.69 16.94
C THR A 62 -12.85 9.55 18.39
N ASN A 63 -13.13 8.31 18.81
CA ASN A 63 -13.45 8.00 20.21
C ASN A 63 -12.23 7.83 21.12
N ALA A 64 -11.02 8.17 20.66
CA ALA A 64 -9.78 8.06 21.42
C ALA A 64 -9.31 9.43 21.97
N PHE A 65 -8.56 9.38 23.08
CA PHE A 65 -7.83 10.53 23.66
C PHE A 65 -8.69 11.72 24.12
N TYR A 66 -9.87 11.49 24.70
CA TYR A 66 -10.65 12.58 25.33
C TYR A 66 -9.79 13.37 26.34
N PRO A 67 -9.83 14.72 26.35
CA PRO A 67 -10.69 15.63 25.58
C PRO A 67 -10.05 16.20 24.30
N HIS A 68 -8.99 15.59 23.78
CA HIS A 68 -8.29 16.11 22.60
C HIS A 68 -9.16 15.96 21.33
N ARG A 69 -8.98 16.92 20.41
CA ARG A 69 -9.65 16.98 19.11
C ARG A 69 -8.72 16.53 17.98
N LEU A 70 -9.30 16.21 16.83
CA LEU A 70 -8.59 15.78 15.61
C LEU A 70 -7.73 14.54 15.84
N THR A 71 -8.18 13.65 16.73
CA THR A 71 -7.38 12.53 17.24
C THR A 71 -7.08 11.47 16.19
N LEU A 72 -7.77 11.49 15.04
CA LEU A 72 -7.42 10.67 13.88
C LEU A 72 -6.08 11.07 13.27
N LEU A 73 -5.68 12.34 13.37
CA LEU A 73 -4.41 12.87 12.85
C LEU A 73 -3.21 12.55 13.74
N PHE A 74 -3.41 11.90 14.89
CA PHE A 74 -2.30 11.50 15.76
C PHE A 74 -1.53 10.29 15.22
N SER A 75 -2.05 9.65 14.16
CA SER A 75 -1.44 8.53 13.45
C SER A 75 -1.65 8.68 11.94
N ASP A 76 -1.04 7.79 11.16
CA ASP A 76 -1.30 7.69 9.72
C ASP A 76 -2.80 7.51 9.42
N LEU A 77 -3.31 8.29 8.45
CA LEU A 77 -4.72 8.31 8.08
C LEU A 77 -5.21 6.99 7.48
N LEU A 78 -4.33 6.24 6.80
CA LEU A 78 -4.66 4.97 6.13
C LEU A 78 -5.85 5.08 5.18
N LEU A 79 -6.07 6.27 4.59
CA LEU A 79 -7.28 6.56 3.83
C LEU A 79 -7.37 5.74 2.53
N PRO A 80 -6.28 5.56 1.74
CA PRO A 80 -6.31 4.71 0.56
C PRO A 80 -6.68 3.26 0.89
N GLN A 81 -6.13 2.73 1.99
CA GLN A 81 -6.43 1.36 2.43
C GLN A 81 -7.87 1.26 2.94
N SER A 82 -8.39 2.31 3.58
CA SER A 82 -9.79 2.40 4.00
C SER A 82 -10.76 2.37 2.82
N LEU A 83 -10.44 3.09 1.73
CA LEU A 83 -11.26 3.11 0.51
C LEU A 83 -11.28 1.76 -0.21
N VAL A 84 -10.17 1.01 -0.18
CA VAL A 84 -10.13 -0.36 -0.72
C VAL A 84 -10.86 -1.34 0.20
N LEU A 85 -10.70 -1.19 1.52
CA LEU A 85 -11.34 -2.06 2.50
C LEU A 85 -12.85 -1.90 2.52
N TRP A 86 -13.36 -0.67 2.34
CA TRP A 86 -14.77 -0.32 2.45
C TRP A 86 -15.73 -1.23 1.63
N PRO A 87 -15.57 -1.39 0.31
CA PRO A 87 -16.43 -2.28 -0.47
C PRO A 87 -16.24 -3.76 -0.09
N ILE A 88 -15.04 -4.18 0.30
CA ILE A 88 -14.76 -5.55 0.73
C ILE A 88 -15.50 -5.86 2.03
N LEU A 89 -15.47 -4.93 2.99
CA LEU A 89 -16.18 -5.06 4.25
C LEU A 89 -17.70 -5.06 4.05
N TYR A 90 -18.19 -4.23 3.14
CA TYR A 90 -19.60 -4.22 2.79
C TYR A 90 -20.08 -5.58 2.28
N LEU A 91 -19.27 -6.28 1.47
CA LEU A 91 -19.61 -7.59 0.91
C LEU A 91 -19.39 -8.75 1.88
N THR A 92 -18.27 -8.76 2.60
CA THR A 92 -17.87 -9.91 3.44
C THR A 92 -18.47 -9.85 4.84
N LYS A 93 -18.82 -8.65 5.33
CA LYS A 93 -19.24 -8.38 6.72
C LYS A 93 -18.24 -8.90 7.77
N ASN A 94 -16.98 -9.13 7.39
CA ASN A 94 -15.92 -9.61 8.27
C ASN A 94 -14.72 -8.68 8.15
N ILE A 95 -14.41 -7.97 9.24
CA ILE A 95 -13.34 -6.97 9.27
C ILE A 95 -11.94 -7.60 9.17
N ILE A 96 -11.73 -8.77 9.79
CA ILE A 96 -10.45 -9.50 9.75
C ILE A 96 -10.18 -9.98 8.33
N LEU A 97 -11.17 -10.62 7.70
CA LEU A 97 -11.10 -11.05 6.30
C LEU A 97 -10.83 -9.87 5.37
N SER A 98 -11.56 -8.76 5.56
CA SER A 98 -11.40 -7.57 4.71
C SER A 98 -10.01 -6.97 4.83
N PHE A 99 -9.49 -6.86 6.06
CA PHE A 99 -8.15 -6.34 6.31
C PHE A 99 -7.06 -7.25 5.70
N ASN A 100 -7.17 -8.57 5.88
CA ASN A 100 -6.22 -9.52 5.31
C ASN A 100 -6.23 -9.52 3.77
N LEU A 101 -7.40 -9.34 3.15
CA LEU A 101 -7.49 -9.15 1.70
C LEU A 101 -6.79 -7.86 1.26
N VAL A 102 -6.97 -6.75 1.98
CA VAL A 102 -6.26 -5.50 1.70
C VAL A 102 -4.76 -5.63 1.90
N PHE A 103 -4.31 -6.41 2.88
CA PHE A 103 -2.90 -6.76 3.07
C PHE A 103 -2.34 -7.49 1.84
N ILE A 104 -3.02 -8.54 1.36
CA ILE A 104 -2.62 -9.29 0.17
C ILE A 104 -2.62 -8.39 -1.08
N ILE A 105 -3.67 -7.57 -1.25
CA ILE A 105 -3.76 -6.59 -2.34
C ILE A 105 -2.58 -5.62 -2.30
N SER A 106 -2.19 -5.14 -1.12
CA SER A 106 -1.06 -4.22 -0.95
C SER A 106 0.25 -4.88 -1.40
N PHE A 107 0.49 -6.14 -1.05
CA PHE A 107 1.64 -6.91 -1.54
C PHE A 107 1.62 -7.10 -3.06
N ILE A 108 0.45 -7.39 -3.65
CA ILE A 108 0.30 -7.51 -5.11
C ILE A 108 0.61 -6.17 -5.80
N LEU A 109 0.08 -5.06 -5.27
CA LEU A 109 0.33 -3.72 -5.80
C LEU A 109 1.80 -3.32 -5.67
N ASN A 110 2.46 -3.65 -4.54
CA ASN A 110 3.88 -3.44 -4.36
C ASN A 110 4.69 -4.19 -5.44
N TYR A 111 4.33 -5.45 -5.72
CA TYR A 111 5.02 -6.23 -6.75
C TYR A 111 4.82 -5.62 -8.13
N ILE A 112 3.59 -5.22 -8.47
CA ILE A 112 3.30 -4.61 -9.77
C ILE A 112 4.07 -3.31 -9.94
N SER A 113 4.07 -2.43 -8.94
CA SER A 113 4.76 -1.14 -9.01
C SER A 113 6.28 -1.30 -9.11
N LEU A 114 6.87 -2.19 -8.31
CA LEU A 114 8.30 -2.53 -8.38
C LEU A 114 8.66 -3.16 -9.72
N PHE A 115 7.85 -4.10 -10.22
CA PHE A 115 8.13 -4.77 -11.49
C PHE A 115 8.14 -3.76 -12.63
N LEU A 116 7.19 -2.82 -12.64
CA LEU A 116 7.14 -1.76 -13.64
C LEU A 116 8.32 -0.79 -13.50
N PHE A 117 8.67 -0.39 -12.28
CA PHE A 117 9.82 0.46 -12.00
C PHE A 117 11.14 -0.17 -12.47
N TRP A 118 11.44 -1.39 -12.03
CA TRP A 118 12.66 -2.09 -12.42
C TRP A 118 12.71 -2.37 -13.92
N LYS A 119 11.56 -2.73 -14.52
CA LYS A 119 11.47 -2.91 -15.98
C LYS A 119 11.72 -1.59 -16.72
N GLN A 120 11.26 -0.47 -16.16
CA GLN A 120 11.52 0.85 -16.74
C GLN A 120 13.00 1.20 -16.73
N LEU A 121 13.73 0.86 -15.66
CA LEU A 121 15.17 1.10 -15.56
C LEU A 121 16.00 0.16 -16.44
N PHE A 122 15.80 -1.15 -16.31
CA PHE A 122 16.72 -2.15 -16.88
C PHE A 122 16.24 -2.76 -18.20
N LYS A 123 14.99 -2.50 -18.61
CA LYS A 123 14.36 -3.03 -19.83
C LYS A 123 14.41 -4.56 -19.97
N LYS A 124 14.57 -5.29 -18.85
CA LYS A 124 14.63 -6.76 -18.80
C LYS A 124 13.63 -7.33 -17.80
N ASP A 125 12.74 -8.21 -18.28
CA ASP A 125 11.68 -8.79 -17.44
C ASP A 125 12.22 -9.64 -16.28
N SER A 126 13.36 -10.33 -16.47
CA SER A 126 13.96 -11.15 -15.41
C SER A 126 14.51 -10.29 -14.26
N ILE A 127 15.20 -9.19 -14.58
CA ILE A 127 15.70 -8.24 -13.58
C ILE A 127 14.53 -7.60 -12.84
N ALA A 128 13.47 -7.25 -13.57
CA ALA A 128 12.25 -6.72 -12.96
C ALA A 128 11.60 -7.70 -11.98
N PHE A 129 11.50 -8.97 -12.36
CA PHE A 129 10.99 -10.02 -11.49
C PHE A 129 11.84 -10.19 -10.22
N PHE A 130 13.14 -10.50 -10.37
CA PHE A 130 14.01 -10.76 -9.24
C PHE A 130 14.20 -9.53 -8.34
N GLY A 131 14.32 -8.33 -8.92
CA GLY A 131 14.40 -7.08 -8.15
C GLY A 131 13.14 -6.81 -7.33
N SER A 132 11.96 -7.15 -7.86
CA SER A 132 10.70 -7.00 -7.11
C SER A 132 10.59 -8.00 -5.96
N ILE A 133 10.94 -9.27 -6.23
CA ILE A 133 10.93 -10.34 -5.22
C ILE A 133 11.91 -10.03 -4.08
N PHE A 134 13.14 -9.62 -4.41
CA PHE A 134 14.16 -9.33 -3.42
C PHE A 134 13.81 -8.12 -2.53
N VAL A 135 13.09 -7.13 -3.06
CA VAL A 135 12.62 -5.99 -2.24
C VAL A 135 11.48 -6.41 -1.32
N ILE A 136 10.42 -7.01 -1.85
CA ILE A 136 9.19 -7.30 -1.09
C ILE A 136 9.39 -8.40 -0.03
N PHE A 137 10.30 -9.33 -0.29
CA PHE A 137 10.67 -10.39 0.66
C PHE A 137 12.03 -10.10 1.32
N SER A 138 12.48 -8.84 1.32
CA SER A 138 13.69 -8.43 2.03
C SER A 138 13.51 -8.54 3.55
N PRO A 139 14.62 -8.65 4.31
CA PRO A 139 14.57 -8.57 5.77
C PRO A 139 13.88 -7.32 6.30
N PHE A 140 14.01 -6.19 5.60
CA PHE A 140 13.34 -4.94 5.96
C PHE A 140 11.81 -5.08 5.93
N PHE A 141 11.26 -5.59 4.82
CA PHE A 141 9.81 -5.83 4.73
C PHE A 141 9.33 -6.82 5.79
N GLN A 142 10.13 -7.84 6.10
CA GLN A 142 9.81 -8.82 7.13
C GLN A 142 9.75 -8.19 8.54
N MET A 143 10.64 -7.25 8.85
CA MET A 143 10.64 -6.52 10.11
C MET A 143 9.45 -5.57 10.24
N GLU A 144 9.00 -5.00 9.12
CA GLU A 144 7.88 -4.05 9.08
C GLU A 144 6.51 -4.72 8.92
N LEU A 145 6.42 -6.06 8.94
CA LEU A 145 5.14 -6.75 8.82
C LEU A 145 4.15 -6.43 9.95
N SER A 146 4.59 -5.92 11.09
CA SER A 146 3.68 -5.44 12.15
C SER A 146 3.15 -4.03 11.88
N HIS A 147 3.82 -3.24 11.03
CA HIS A 147 3.46 -1.86 10.73
C HIS A 147 2.88 -1.76 9.33
N PHE A 148 1.58 -2.01 9.20
CA PHE A 148 0.88 -2.08 7.91
C PHE A 148 1.10 -0.87 6.98
N GLN A 149 1.19 0.33 7.56
CA GLN A 149 1.52 1.56 6.86
C GLN A 149 2.91 1.51 6.18
N MET A 150 3.90 0.89 6.84
CA MET A 150 5.29 0.82 6.37
C MET A 150 5.50 -0.20 5.26
N ILE A 151 4.55 -1.09 5.00
CA ILE A 151 4.62 -2.01 3.86
C ILE A 151 3.85 -1.50 2.63
N SER A 152 3.18 -0.34 2.71
CA SER A 152 2.37 0.24 1.63
C SER A 152 3.21 1.05 0.61
N TYR A 153 4.16 0.39 -0.05
CA TYR A 153 5.12 0.99 -0.99
C TYR A 153 4.63 1.15 -2.43
N TRP A 154 3.43 0.67 -2.76
CA TRP A 154 2.95 0.67 -4.13
C TRP A 154 2.87 2.10 -4.73
N PRO A 155 2.36 3.14 -4.03
CA PRO A 155 2.34 4.49 -4.59
C PRO A 155 3.75 5.04 -4.76
N PHE A 156 4.67 4.74 -3.83
CA PHE A 156 6.08 5.11 -3.88
C PHE A 156 6.73 4.66 -5.19
N PHE A 157 6.69 3.36 -5.49
CA PHE A 157 7.35 2.85 -6.70
C PHE A 157 6.62 3.19 -7.99
N PHE A 158 5.29 3.37 -7.96
CA PHE A 158 4.60 3.93 -9.12
C PHE A 158 4.99 5.37 -9.40
N THR A 159 5.17 6.18 -8.35
CA THR A 159 5.64 7.57 -8.47
C THR A 159 7.00 7.59 -9.16
N LEU A 160 7.95 6.77 -8.67
CA LEU A 160 9.26 6.64 -9.31
C LEU A 160 9.16 6.11 -10.74
N TYR A 161 8.31 5.12 -11.01
CA TYR A 161 8.07 4.62 -12.37
C TYR A 161 7.65 5.73 -13.33
N PHE A 162 6.70 6.60 -12.94
CA PHE A 162 6.25 7.70 -13.78
C PHE A 162 7.32 8.80 -13.94
N VAL A 163 8.07 9.11 -12.89
CA VAL A 163 9.16 10.11 -12.93
C VAL A 163 10.30 9.64 -13.84
N PHE A 164 10.69 8.37 -13.76
CA PHE A 164 11.74 7.78 -14.62
C PHE A 164 11.26 7.43 -16.03
N ARG A 165 9.98 7.65 -16.32
CA ARG A 165 9.42 7.43 -17.65
C ARG A 165 9.61 8.66 -18.53
N ASN A 166 10.73 8.68 -19.24
CA ASN A 166 11.03 9.70 -20.25
C ASN A 166 10.23 9.42 -21.54
N GLU A 167 9.02 9.98 -21.60
CA GLU A 167 8.23 10.11 -22.82
C GLU A 167 7.87 11.59 -23.01
N GLU A 168 8.59 12.31 -23.88
CA GLU A 168 8.41 13.77 -24.08
C GLU A 168 6.95 14.16 -24.31
N LYS A 169 6.22 13.39 -25.13
CA LYS A 169 4.81 13.63 -25.45
C LYS A 169 3.85 13.41 -24.27
N ARG A 170 4.29 12.78 -23.17
CA ARG A 170 3.46 12.43 -22.01
C ARG A 170 4.03 12.93 -20.69
N GLN A 171 5.07 13.77 -20.71
CA GLN A 171 5.77 14.21 -19.51
C GLN A 171 4.83 14.86 -18.49
N THR A 172 3.95 15.78 -18.92
CA THR A 172 2.98 16.42 -18.03
C THR A 172 2.03 15.40 -17.38
N LYS A 173 1.55 14.41 -18.13
CA LYS A 173 0.67 13.35 -17.58
C LYS A 173 1.40 12.47 -16.56
N ASN A 174 2.68 12.17 -16.81
CA ASN A 174 3.51 11.40 -15.89
C ASN A 174 3.72 12.18 -14.58
N LEU A 175 4.03 13.48 -14.67
CA LEU A 175 4.21 14.33 -13.48
C LEU A 175 2.92 14.51 -12.68
N ILE A 176 1.77 14.69 -13.33
CA ILE A 176 0.47 14.73 -12.64
C ILE A 176 0.20 13.40 -11.94
N SER A 177 0.46 12.28 -12.61
CA SER A 177 0.28 10.94 -12.02
C SER A 177 1.20 10.73 -10.81
N ALA A 178 2.46 11.17 -10.91
CA ALA A 178 3.42 11.14 -9.81
C ALA A 178 2.96 12.00 -8.62
N GLY A 179 2.45 13.21 -8.87
CA GLY A 179 1.91 14.07 -7.82
C GLY A 179 0.70 13.46 -7.11
N LEU A 180 -0.23 12.87 -7.86
CA LEU A 180 -1.38 12.16 -7.28
C LEU A 180 -0.95 10.95 -6.44
N LEU A 181 0.00 10.17 -6.93
CA LEU A 181 0.52 9.00 -6.21
C LEU A 181 1.32 9.39 -4.95
N LEU A 182 2.00 10.54 -4.97
CA LEU A 182 2.64 11.11 -3.78
C LEU A 182 1.58 11.51 -2.73
N THR A 183 0.49 12.15 -3.15
CA THR A 183 -0.64 12.45 -2.24
C THR A 183 -1.24 11.16 -1.67
N ILE A 184 -1.44 10.14 -2.52
CA ILE A 184 -1.90 8.82 -2.07
C ILE A 184 -0.90 8.20 -1.08
N GLN A 185 0.41 8.29 -1.34
CA GLN A 185 1.42 7.81 -0.40
C GLN A 185 1.28 8.52 0.94
N PHE A 186 1.06 9.84 0.96
CA PHE A 186 0.96 10.62 2.20
C PHE A 186 -0.26 10.23 3.01
N LEU A 187 -1.38 10.00 2.33
CA LEU A 187 -2.60 9.53 2.97
C LEU A 187 -2.52 8.06 3.43
N ALA A 188 -1.63 7.26 2.83
CA ALA A 188 -1.39 5.86 3.18
C ALA A 188 -0.35 5.68 4.30
N SER A 189 0.73 6.45 4.26
CA SER A 189 1.85 6.44 5.21
C SER A 189 2.69 7.71 5.05
N VAL A 190 2.67 8.56 6.07
CA VAL A 190 3.44 9.81 6.12
C VAL A 190 4.93 9.53 6.07
N TYR A 191 5.41 8.49 6.78
CA TYR A 191 6.82 8.10 6.78
C TYR A 191 7.33 7.76 5.38
N LEU A 192 6.62 6.91 4.65
CA LEU A 192 7.01 6.54 3.28
C LEU A 192 6.94 7.74 2.33
N SER A 193 6.04 8.70 2.57
CA SER A 193 6.02 9.95 1.82
C SER A 193 7.23 10.83 2.05
N VAL A 194 7.72 10.93 3.29
CA VAL A 194 8.97 11.67 3.57
C VAL A 194 10.12 11.04 2.80
N TYR A 195 10.25 9.72 2.82
CA TYR A 195 11.27 9.02 2.02
C TYR A 195 11.09 9.22 0.51
N LEU A 196 9.84 9.27 0.03
CA LEU A 196 9.55 9.48 -1.39
C LEU A 196 9.95 10.89 -1.83
N ILE A 197 9.54 11.91 -1.08
CA ILE A 197 9.89 13.31 -1.33
C ILE A 197 11.41 13.46 -1.34
N PHE A 198 12.10 12.88 -0.35
CA PHE A 198 13.56 12.93 -0.28
C PHE A 198 14.22 12.26 -1.49
N SER A 199 13.71 11.10 -1.92
CA SER A 199 14.20 10.40 -3.11
C SER A 199 14.01 11.23 -4.39
N LEU A 200 12.87 11.92 -4.52
CA LEU A 200 12.59 12.81 -5.63
C LEU A 200 13.47 14.05 -5.62
N LEU A 201 13.70 14.66 -4.45
CA LEU A 201 14.60 15.81 -4.31
C LEU A 201 16.01 15.45 -4.76
N ILE A 202 16.56 14.31 -4.30
CA ILE A 202 17.88 13.84 -4.73
C ILE A 202 17.93 13.61 -6.24
N PHE A 203 16.85 13.10 -6.84
CA PHE A 203 16.82 12.83 -8.28
C PHE A 203 16.88 14.10 -9.15
N TYR A 204 16.35 15.22 -8.65
CA TYR A 204 16.29 16.49 -9.38
C TYR A 204 17.41 17.48 -9.03
N LEU A 205 18.21 17.19 -8.00
CA LEU A 205 19.44 17.91 -7.67
C LEU A 205 20.57 17.49 -8.62
#